data_AF-A0A8R2H4S8-F1
#
_entry.id   AF-A0A8R2H4S8-F1
#
_cell.length_a   1.000
_cell.length_b   1.000
_cell.length_c   1.000
_cell.angle_alpha   90.00
_cell.angle_beta   90.00
_cell.angle_gamma   90.00
#
_symmetry.space_group_name_H-M   'P 1'
#
loop_
_entity.id
_entity.type
_entity.pdbx_description
1 polymer ?
#
loop_
_entity_poly.entity_id
_entity_poly.type
_entity_poly.pdbx_seq_one_letter_code
_entity_poly.pdbx_strand_id
1 'polypeptide(L)'
;MDDPKDGIFSGFADLKYYVQWIRGILNKHFIENSCFLPIVEGILYSYEGSNEILSHGTLINHHRTIIEKCELGYHMAYPIGIRFCQGKGKWLSNTEKLCFNCGRVYVKNHVLIDNGDKALVGTAPWNVGIYQLNKTDSNYDMICGGSIISPNLIISAAHCFWKKAMLSKKISITDDLYKIAVGKYDRNFTIIDNEFTQIINVETIHLKEGYYGPTGFHAEDIAIIVLQNLVSFSNGVSPICIDWNGKYNVANGDQGKIVGWGKTEKGISSPILLEASLPYIDHSTCRNMFINGFELFVTVDKFCAGSSLGNQIFNRRQ
;
A
#
# COMPACT_ATOMS: atom_id res chain seq x y z
N MET A 1 -21.21 58.54 15.48
CA MET A 1 -19.89 58.16 14.95
C MET A 1 -19.03 57.91 16.17
N ASP A 2 -18.78 56.69 16.62
CA ASP A 2 -18.75 55.42 15.89
C ASP A 2 -19.20 54.23 16.74
N ASP A 3 -19.77 53.27 16.01
CA ASP A 3 -20.43 52.04 16.42
C ASP A 3 -19.39 50.97 16.81
N PRO A 4 -19.45 50.34 18.00
CA PRO A 4 -18.62 49.19 18.29
C PRO A 4 -19.22 47.97 17.57
N LYS A 5 -18.47 47.44 16.60
CA LYS A 5 -18.83 46.25 15.82
C LYS A 5 -19.26 45.11 16.75
N ASP A 6 -20.57 44.89 16.86
CA ASP A 6 -21.17 43.72 17.48
C ASP A 6 -20.73 42.47 16.70
N GLY A 7 -19.79 41.73 17.28
CA GLY A 7 -19.45 40.39 16.81
C GLY A 7 -20.63 39.47 17.07
N ILE A 8 -21.32 39.05 16.01
CA ILE A 8 -22.39 38.04 16.11
C ILE A 8 -21.73 36.69 16.43
N PHE A 9 -21.76 36.29 17.69
CA PHE A 9 -21.35 34.95 18.10
C PHE A 9 -22.53 33.99 17.95
N SER A 10 -22.45 33.08 16.99
CA SER A 10 -23.39 31.97 16.88
C SER A 10 -22.91 30.79 17.73
N GLY A 11 -23.66 30.45 18.77
CA GLY A 11 -23.46 29.22 19.54
C GLY A 11 -24.04 28.02 18.78
N PHE A 12 -23.22 27.01 18.52
CA PHE A 12 -23.67 25.74 17.92
C PHE A 12 -23.69 24.64 18.98
N ALA A 13 -24.69 23.75 18.91
CA ALA A 13 -24.69 22.55 19.73
C ALA A 13 -23.64 21.56 19.21
N ASP A 14 -22.70 21.16 20.07
CA ASP A 14 -21.72 20.12 19.74
C ASP A 14 -22.37 18.73 19.86
N LEU A 15 -22.64 18.12 18.71
CA LEU A 15 -23.32 16.82 18.61
C LEU A 15 -22.63 15.70 19.38
N LYS A 16 -21.32 15.80 19.66
CA LYS A 16 -20.58 14.73 20.37
C LYS A 16 -21.16 14.41 21.76
N TYR A 17 -21.72 15.42 22.44
CA TYR A 17 -22.34 15.26 23.76
C TYR A 17 -23.74 14.65 23.71
N TYR A 18 -24.39 14.66 22.54
CA TYR A 18 -25.77 14.19 22.37
C TYR A 18 -25.87 12.82 21.69
N VAL A 19 -24.74 12.21 21.28
CA VAL A 19 -24.71 10.95 20.52
C VAL A 19 -25.53 9.84 21.18
N GLN A 20 -25.41 9.65 22.50
CA GLN A 20 -26.15 8.58 23.20
C GLN A 20 -27.65 8.86 23.28
N TRP A 21 -28.04 10.13 23.45
CA TRP A 21 -29.44 10.54 23.43
C TRP A 21 -30.06 10.38 22.03
N ILE A 22 -29.35 10.82 20.98
CA ILE A 22 -29.75 10.66 19.57
C ILE A 22 -29.88 9.16 19.25
N ARG A 23 -28.90 8.33 19.62
CA ARG A 23 -28.99 6.86 19.47
C ARG A 23 -30.18 6.29 20.23
N GLY A 24 -30.46 6.77 21.44
CA GLY A 24 -31.62 6.35 22.23
C GLY A 24 -32.95 6.68 21.56
N ILE A 25 -33.07 7.85 20.93
CA ILE A 25 -34.25 8.25 20.15
C ILE A 25 -34.37 7.40 18.89
N LEU A 26 -33.28 7.26 18.12
CA LEU A 26 -33.25 6.42 16.93
C LEU A 26 -33.69 4.99 17.29
N ASN A 27 -33.13 4.39 18.35
CA ASN A 27 -33.48 3.07 18.90
C ASN A 27 -34.97 2.91 19.24
N LYS A 28 -35.65 3.97 19.70
CA LYS A 28 -37.09 3.94 20.00
C LYS A 28 -37.98 4.01 18.75
N HIS A 29 -37.46 4.54 17.65
CA HIS A 29 -38.19 4.73 16.40
C HIS A 29 -37.72 3.82 15.25
N PHE A 30 -36.81 2.87 15.49
CA PHE A 30 -36.45 1.90 14.47
C PHE A 30 -37.60 0.94 14.20
N ILE A 31 -37.79 0.63 12.92
CA ILE A 31 -38.61 -0.48 12.47
C ILE A 31 -37.96 -1.77 13.00
N GLU A 32 -38.66 -2.52 13.86
CA GLU A 32 -38.09 -3.62 14.63
C GLU A 32 -37.34 -4.65 13.77
N ASN A 33 -37.78 -4.85 12.52
CA ASN A 33 -37.28 -5.85 11.59
C ASN A 33 -36.44 -5.27 10.44
N SER A 34 -35.75 -4.14 10.64
CA SER A 34 -34.95 -3.54 9.57
C SER A 34 -33.67 -2.86 10.04
N CYS A 35 -32.75 -2.63 9.10
CA CYS A 35 -31.50 -1.90 9.26
C CYS A 35 -31.31 -0.91 8.11
N PHE A 36 -30.80 0.29 8.41
CA PHE A 36 -30.41 1.25 7.37
C PHE A 36 -28.96 0.99 6.94
N LEU A 37 -28.69 1.04 5.64
CA LEU A 37 -27.33 1.03 5.14
C LEU A 37 -26.58 2.29 5.63
N PRO A 38 -25.45 2.15 6.34
CA PRO A 38 -24.72 3.28 6.88
C PRO A 38 -24.06 4.07 5.76
N ILE A 39 -23.86 5.38 5.98
CA ILE A 39 -23.08 6.23 5.06
C ILE A 39 -21.60 6.03 5.39
N VAL A 40 -20.92 5.20 4.61
CA VAL A 40 -19.48 4.92 4.76
C VAL A 40 -18.78 5.28 3.45
N GLU A 41 -17.80 6.17 3.55
CA GLU A 41 -17.01 6.63 2.41
C GLU A 41 -16.28 5.45 1.74
N GLY A 42 -16.37 5.37 0.41
CA GLY A 42 -15.68 4.35 -0.37
C GLY A 42 -16.32 2.96 -0.32
N ILE A 43 -17.50 2.79 0.30
CA ILE A 43 -18.23 1.50 0.34
C ILE A 43 -19.47 1.55 -0.55
N LEU A 44 -19.59 0.56 -1.44
CA LEU A 44 -20.77 0.22 -2.23
C LEU A 44 -21.47 -0.99 -1.62
N TYR A 45 -22.80 -0.98 -1.63
CA TYR A 45 -23.63 -2.07 -1.13
C TYR A 45 -24.36 -2.78 -2.25
N SER A 46 -24.51 -4.10 -2.15
CA SER A 46 -25.29 -4.92 -3.09
C SER A 46 -25.87 -6.14 -2.39
N TYR A 47 -26.93 -6.74 -2.95
CA TYR A 47 -27.37 -8.07 -2.52
C TYR A 47 -26.41 -9.15 -3.06
N GLU A 48 -26.35 -10.27 -2.36
CA GLU A 48 -25.62 -11.45 -2.84
C GLU A 48 -26.14 -11.89 -4.21
N GLY A 49 -25.23 -12.08 -5.16
CA GLY A 49 -25.56 -12.44 -6.54
C GLY A 49 -26.13 -11.30 -7.41
N SER A 50 -26.26 -10.07 -6.87
CA SER A 50 -26.71 -8.89 -7.63
C SER A 50 -25.57 -7.94 -7.96
N ASN A 51 -25.67 -7.29 -9.11
CA ASN A 51 -24.79 -6.19 -9.53
C ASN A 51 -25.43 -4.80 -9.29
N GLU A 52 -26.66 -4.76 -8.79
CA GLU A 52 -27.34 -3.51 -8.46
C GLU A 52 -26.74 -2.88 -7.20
N ILE A 53 -26.38 -1.61 -7.29
CA ILE A 53 -25.81 -0.83 -6.19
C ILE A 53 -26.96 -0.24 -5.37
N LEU A 54 -27.00 -0.58 -4.09
CA LEU A 54 -27.94 -0.02 -3.12
C LEU A 54 -27.43 1.32 -2.62
N SER A 55 -28.30 2.34 -2.61
CA SER A 55 -27.96 3.66 -2.09
C SER A 55 -27.77 3.62 -0.58
N HIS A 56 -26.87 4.44 -0.03
CA HIS A 56 -26.78 4.64 1.42
C HIS A 56 -28.13 5.09 1.98
N GLY A 57 -28.46 4.66 3.21
CA GLY A 57 -29.78 4.90 3.81
C GLY A 57 -30.90 4.01 3.25
N THR A 58 -30.62 3.03 2.39
CA THR A 58 -31.62 2.02 2.01
C THR A 58 -32.02 1.18 3.22
N LEU A 59 -33.31 0.89 3.34
CA LEU A 59 -33.86 0.03 4.37
C LEU A 59 -33.71 -1.44 3.97
N ILE A 60 -33.04 -2.21 4.81
CA ILE A 60 -32.76 -3.63 4.62
C ILE A 60 -33.53 -4.44 5.66
N ASN A 61 -34.24 -5.48 5.21
CA ASN A 61 -35.00 -6.35 6.10
C ASN A 61 -34.10 -7.22 6.98
N HIS A 62 -34.62 -7.60 8.14
CA HIS A 62 -33.98 -8.53 9.08
C HIS A 62 -33.59 -9.85 8.41
N HIS A 63 -32.46 -10.42 8.83
CA HIS A 63 -31.85 -11.64 8.28
C HIS A 63 -31.39 -11.53 6.82
N ARG A 64 -31.25 -10.32 6.27
CA ARG A 64 -30.62 -10.13 4.96
C ARG A 64 -29.12 -9.88 5.10
N THR A 65 -28.40 -10.49 4.17
CA THR A 65 -26.98 -10.31 3.96
C THR A 65 -26.75 -9.30 2.85
N ILE A 66 -25.87 -8.34 3.11
CA ILE A 66 -25.42 -7.32 2.17
C ILE A 66 -23.94 -7.55 1.89
N ILE A 67 -23.60 -7.58 0.61
CA ILE A 67 -22.23 -7.61 0.14
C ILE A 67 -21.74 -6.18 0.04
N GLU A 68 -20.62 -5.93 0.70
CA GLU A 68 -19.91 -4.67 0.64
C GLU A 68 -18.75 -4.77 -0.35
N LYS A 69 -18.63 -3.76 -1.21
CA LYS A 69 -17.56 -3.61 -2.19
C LYS A 69 -16.93 -2.23 -2.03
N CYS A 70 -15.74 -2.01 -2.58
CA CYS A 70 -15.13 -0.69 -2.57
C CYS A 70 -15.46 0.10 -3.83
N GLU A 71 -15.69 1.41 -3.66
CA GLU A 71 -15.75 2.37 -4.76
C GLU A 71 -14.42 2.43 -5.50
N LEU A 72 -14.46 2.95 -6.73
CA LEU A 72 -13.25 3.21 -7.51
C LEU A 72 -12.29 4.13 -6.73
N GLY A 73 -11.02 3.73 -6.65
CA GLY A 73 -10.00 4.43 -5.85
C GLY A 73 -9.88 3.95 -4.40
N TYR A 74 -10.77 3.06 -3.94
CA TYR A 74 -10.71 2.40 -2.65
C TYR A 74 -10.45 0.90 -2.83
N HIS A 75 -9.71 0.31 -1.90
CA HIS A 75 -9.25 -1.07 -1.96
C HIS A 75 -9.79 -1.87 -0.78
N MET A 76 -10.24 -3.10 -1.06
CA MET A 76 -10.73 -4.00 -0.03
C MET A 76 -9.55 -4.52 0.79
N ALA A 77 -9.62 -4.37 2.11
CA ALA A 77 -8.67 -4.96 3.05
C ALA A 77 -8.80 -6.48 3.16
N TYR A 78 -9.97 -7.00 2.83
CA TYR A 78 -10.33 -8.41 2.95
C TYR A 78 -11.01 -8.88 1.67
N PRO A 79 -10.89 -10.16 1.31
CA PRO A 79 -11.45 -10.68 0.05
C PRO A 79 -12.98 -10.57 -0.02
N ILE A 80 -13.67 -10.48 1.13
CA ILE A 80 -15.14 -10.39 1.20
C ILE A 80 -15.55 -9.45 2.35
N GLY A 81 -16.33 -8.42 2.04
CA GLY A 81 -17.03 -7.60 3.04
C GLY A 81 -18.49 -8.00 3.13
N ILE A 82 -18.95 -8.36 4.33
CA ILE A 82 -20.33 -8.78 4.56
C ILE A 82 -20.90 -8.05 5.76
N ARG A 83 -22.12 -7.50 5.59
CA ARG A 83 -22.97 -7.07 6.69
C ARG A 83 -24.25 -7.88 6.75
N PHE A 84 -24.59 -8.32 7.95
CA PHE A 84 -25.81 -9.03 8.26
C PHE A 84 -26.72 -8.18 9.16
N CYS A 85 -27.95 -7.93 8.72
CA CYS A 85 -28.92 -7.16 9.48
C CYS A 85 -29.53 -8.01 10.60
N GLN A 86 -29.30 -7.64 11.85
CA GLN A 86 -29.87 -8.28 13.05
C GLN A 86 -31.20 -7.63 13.50
N GLY A 87 -31.74 -6.70 12.71
CA GLY A 87 -32.91 -5.91 13.08
C GLY A 87 -32.57 -4.80 14.09
N LYS A 88 -33.55 -3.92 14.35
CA LYS A 88 -33.39 -2.76 15.25
C LYS A 88 -32.15 -1.90 14.93
N GLY A 89 -31.81 -1.75 13.64
CA GLY A 89 -30.64 -0.99 13.19
C GLY A 89 -29.28 -1.61 13.52
N LYS A 90 -29.22 -2.85 14.03
CA LYS A 90 -27.97 -3.52 14.39
C LYS A 90 -27.40 -4.32 13.22
N TRP A 91 -26.11 -4.10 12.98
CA TRP A 91 -25.35 -4.82 11.95
C TRP A 91 -24.30 -5.71 12.60
N LEU A 92 -24.24 -6.96 12.16
CA LEU A 92 -23.07 -7.81 12.36
C LEU A 92 -22.20 -7.69 11.11
N SER A 93 -20.96 -7.24 11.28
CA SER A 93 -19.98 -7.12 10.19
C SER A 93 -18.83 -8.09 10.43
N ASN A 94 -18.28 -8.66 9.36
CA ASN A 94 -17.05 -9.44 9.43
C ASN A 94 -15.79 -8.56 9.45
N THR A 95 -15.92 -7.26 9.18
CA THR A 95 -14.80 -6.32 9.11
C THR A 95 -15.17 -4.97 9.74
N GLU A 96 -14.23 -4.35 10.46
CA GLU A 96 -14.41 -3.01 11.04
C GLU A 96 -14.14 -1.90 10.01
N LYS A 97 -13.17 -2.10 9.10
CA LYS A 97 -12.83 -1.20 7.99
C LYS A 97 -12.56 -2.00 6.73
N LEU A 98 -13.51 -1.99 5.80
CA LEU A 98 -13.42 -2.76 4.56
C LEU A 98 -12.59 -2.07 3.49
N CYS A 99 -12.79 -0.77 3.29
CA CYS A 99 -12.23 -0.02 2.18
C CYS A 99 -11.20 1.00 2.67
N PHE A 100 -10.01 0.99 2.06
CA PHE A 100 -9.00 2.01 2.28
C PHE A 100 -8.63 2.72 0.98
N ASN A 101 -8.39 4.03 1.07
CA ASN A 101 -7.73 4.78 0.01
C ASN A 101 -6.29 4.29 -0.14
N CYS A 102 -5.85 4.02 -1.36
CA CYS A 102 -4.46 3.68 -1.71
C CYS A 102 -3.90 4.68 -2.73
N GLY A 103 -2.60 4.63 -2.96
CA GLY A 103 -1.94 5.38 -4.04
C GLY A 103 -2.05 6.90 -3.91
N ARG A 104 -2.51 7.39 -2.75
CA ARG A 104 -2.57 8.82 -2.44
C ARG A 104 -1.27 9.26 -1.81
N VAL A 105 -0.71 10.32 -2.36
CA VAL A 105 0.47 10.98 -1.83
C VAL A 105 0.03 12.01 -0.82
N TYR A 106 0.69 12.07 0.34
CA TYR A 106 0.45 13.15 1.31
C TYR A 106 1.36 14.33 0.99
N VAL A 107 0.77 15.42 0.50
CA VAL A 107 1.50 16.65 0.14
C VAL A 107 1.09 17.75 1.08
N LYS A 108 1.88 18.03 2.12
CA LYS A 108 1.67 19.21 2.97
C LYS A 108 2.38 20.40 2.31
N ASN A 109 1.63 21.23 1.56
CA ASN A 109 2.04 22.53 1.00
C ASN A 109 3.38 22.59 0.19
N HIS A 110 3.37 22.08 -1.07
CA HIS A 110 4.29 22.38 -2.22
C HIS A 110 5.83 22.16 -2.01
N VAL A 111 6.75 21.93 -2.98
CA VAL A 111 6.91 22.11 -4.44
C VAL A 111 7.77 20.94 -4.99
N LEU A 112 7.48 20.44 -6.21
CA LEU A 112 8.32 19.51 -6.98
C LEU A 112 9.53 20.23 -7.58
N ILE A 113 10.76 19.70 -7.44
CA ILE A 113 11.90 20.07 -8.29
C ILE A 113 12.64 18.81 -8.75
N ASP A 114 12.93 18.82 -10.05
CA ASP A 114 13.61 17.86 -10.91
C ASP A 114 15.10 17.63 -10.52
N ASN A 115 15.69 16.49 -10.90
CA ASN A 115 17.10 16.11 -10.72
C ASN A 115 17.63 15.66 -9.33
N GLY A 116 16.84 14.90 -8.55
CA GLY A 116 17.39 14.03 -7.49
C GLY A 116 17.54 14.64 -6.09
N ASP A 117 16.67 15.58 -5.73
CA ASP A 117 16.63 16.15 -4.37
C ASP A 117 15.89 15.27 -3.34
N LYS A 118 16.16 15.54 -2.06
CA LYS A 118 15.64 14.86 -0.86
C LYS A 118 14.12 14.62 -0.96
N ALA A 119 13.67 13.36 -0.86
CA ALA A 119 12.25 13.04 -0.78
C ALA A 119 11.55 13.84 0.35
N LEU A 120 10.42 14.49 0.12
CA LEU A 120 9.69 15.08 1.24
C LEU A 120 8.90 13.97 1.95
N VAL A 121 8.66 14.12 3.27
CA VAL A 121 7.80 13.18 4.00
C VAL A 121 6.44 13.12 3.29
N GLY A 122 6.03 11.92 2.87
CA GLY A 122 4.73 11.68 2.27
C GLY A 122 4.69 11.56 0.75
N THR A 123 5.82 11.63 0.02
CA THR A 123 5.82 11.47 -1.46
C THR A 123 5.60 10.03 -1.94
N ALA A 124 5.84 9.05 -1.07
CA ALA A 124 5.60 7.61 -1.30
C ALA A 124 5.30 6.87 0.02
N PRO A 125 4.11 7.07 0.61
CA PRO A 125 3.74 6.51 1.92
C PRO A 125 3.61 4.97 1.94
N TRP A 126 3.66 4.33 0.78
CA TRP A 126 3.71 2.87 0.65
C TRP A 126 5.10 2.28 0.72
N ASN A 127 6.16 3.10 0.71
CA ASN A 127 7.54 2.61 0.68
C ASN A 127 7.91 1.82 1.93
N VAL A 128 8.67 0.75 1.75
CA VAL A 128 9.07 -0.18 2.80
C VAL A 128 10.57 -0.42 2.79
N GLY A 129 11.21 -0.35 3.95
CA GLY A 129 12.55 -0.87 4.18
C GLY A 129 12.51 -2.30 4.71
N ILE A 130 13.25 -3.21 4.09
CA ILE A 130 13.32 -4.62 4.47
C ILE A 130 14.69 -4.89 5.07
N TYR A 131 14.70 -5.33 6.32
CA TYR A 131 15.91 -5.55 7.09
C TYR A 131 16.07 -7.01 7.46
N GLN A 132 17.30 -7.50 7.40
CA GLN A 132 17.68 -8.85 7.79
C GLN A 132 18.65 -8.80 8.97
N LEU A 133 18.43 -9.64 9.97
CA LEU A 133 19.35 -9.79 11.09
C LEU A 133 20.66 -10.43 10.60
N ASN A 134 21.74 -9.68 10.75
CA ASN A 134 23.10 -10.15 10.59
C ASN A 134 23.52 -10.87 11.88
N LYS A 135 23.63 -12.20 11.81
CA LYS A 135 23.94 -13.03 12.99
C LYS A 135 25.38 -12.86 13.48
N THR A 136 26.26 -12.20 12.72
CA THR A 136 27.66 -12.00 13.11
C THR A 136 27.83 -10.83 14.07
N ASP A 137 27.15 -9.71 13.83
CA ASP A 137 27.24 -8.49 14.66
C ASP A 137 25.94 -8.15 15.40
N SER A 138 24.90 -8.96 15.21
CA SER A 138 23.55 -8.77 15.76
C SER A 138 22.84 -7.48 15.31
N ASN A 139 23.29 -6.87 14.20
CA ASN A 139 22.63 -5.72 13.61
C ASN A 139 21.60 -6.11 12.55
N TYR A 140 20.69 -5.20 12.24
CA TYR A 140 19.74 -5.35 11.13
C TYR A 140 20.20 -4.56 9.91
N ASP A 141 20.56 -5.29 8.86
CA ASP A 141 21.03 -4.73 7.61
C ASP A 141 19.86 -4.57 6.63
N MET A 142 19.73 -3.39 6.03
CA MET A 142 18.72 -3.16 4.99
C MET A 142 19.13 -3.87 3.70
N ILE A 143 18.40 -4.94 3.35
CA ILE A 143 18.69 -5.77 2.18
C ILE A 143 17.89 -5.36 0.94
N CYS A 144 16.66 -4.87 1.11
CA CYS A 144 15.74 -4.59 0.01
C CYS A 144 14.71 -3.51 0.36
N GLY A 145 13.97 -3.09 -0.67
CA GLY A 145 12.76 -2.29 -0.52
C GLY A 145 11.50 -3.09 -0.85
N GLY A 146 10.34 -2.51 -0.59
CA GLY A 146 9.04 -3.09 -0.94
C GLY A 146 7.94 -2.04 -0.98
N SER A 147 6.69 -2.50 -1.14
CA SER A 147 5.52 -1.63 -1.06
C SER A 147 4.39 -2.25 -0.26
N ILE A 148 3.73 -1.44 0.56
CA ILE A 148 2.52 -1.85 1.29
C ILE A 148 1.39 -2.02 0.28
N ILE A 149 0.77 -3.19 0.23
CA ILE A 149 -0.40 -3.46 -0.62
C ILE A 149 -1.67 -3.77 0.20
N SER A 150 -1.51 -4.10 1.48
CA SER A 150 -2.57 -4.34 2.47
C SER A 150 -1.98 -4.10 3.88
N PRO A 151 -2.80 -3.90 4.96
CA PRO A 151 -2.27 -3.69 6.30
C PRO A 151 -1.29 -4.77 6.79
N ASN A 152 -1.39 -6.01 6.31
CA ASN A 152 -0.47 -7.10 6.66
C ASN A 152 0.32 -7.66 5.47
N LEU A 153 0.25 -7.04 4.28
CA LEU A 153 0.92 -7.56 3.08
C LEU A 153 1.84 -6.53 2.45
N ILE A 154 3.09 -6.94 2.26
CA ILE A 154 4.10 -6.18 1.52
C ILE A 154 4.46 -6.96 0.25
N ILE A 155 4.54 -6.26 -0.88
CA ILE A 155 5.12 -6.79 -2.12
C ILE A 155 6.60 -6.41 -2.21
N SER A 156 7.44 -7.35 -2.63
CA SER A 156 8.88 -7.17 -2.85
C SER A 156 9.37 -8.12 -3.95
N ALA A 157 10.69 -8.25 -4.10
CA ALA A 157 11.33 -9.12 -5.07
C ALA A 157 11.77 -10.45 -4.43
N ALA A 158 11.71 -11.54 -5.20
CA ALA A 158 12.08 -12.86 -4.71
C ALA A 158 13.60 -12.99 -4.47
N HIS A 159 14.42 -12.30 -5.25
CA HIS A 159 15.89 -12.31 -5.11
C HIS A 159 16.37 -11.82 -3.75
N CYS A 160 15.56 -11.03 -3.02
CA CYS A 160 15.88 -10.55 -1.68
C CYS A 160 16.01 -11.68 -0.65
N PHE A 161 15.29 -12.79 -0.87
CA PHE A 161 15.15 -13.87 0.11
C PHE A 161 15.60 -15.22 -0.41
N TRP A 162 15.66 -15.36 -1.73
CA TRP A 162 16.04 -16.61 -2.39
C TRP A 162 17.48 -16.98 -2.12
N LYS A 163 17.72 -18.28 -1.93
CA LYS A 163 19.05 -18.87 -1.82
C LYS A 163 19.17 -20.03 -2.81
N LYS A 164 20.38 -20.27 -3.31
CA LYS A 164 20.66 -21.42 -4.17
C LYS A 164 20.27 -22.71 -3.43
N ALA A 165 19.65 -23.65 -4.15
CA ALA A 165 19.17 -24.95 -3.64
C ALA A 165 18.07 -24.89 -2.56
N MET A 166 17.32 -23.77 -2.48
CA MET A 166 16.10 -23.71 -1.66
C MET A 166 15.05 -24.74 -2.13
N LEU A 167 14.60 -25.60 -1.22
CA LEU A 167 13.59 -26.63 -1.52
C LEU A 167 12.14 -26.11 -1.45
N SER A 168 11.89 -25.13 -0.58
CA SER A 168 10.58 -24.48 -0.40
C SER A 168 10.66 -23.04 -0.88
N LYS A 169 9.57 -22.54 -1.48
CA LYS A 169 9.39 -21.11 -1.82
C LYS A 169 8.61 -20.34 -0.76
N LYS A 170 8.22 -21.03 0.31
CA LYS A 170 7.64 -20.45 1.53
C LYS A 170 8.68 -20.47 2.65
N ILE A 171 8.87 -19.32 3.29
CA ILE A 171 9.77 -19.14 4.44
C ILE A 171 8.92 -18.71 5.64
N SER A 172 8.75 -19.61 6.61
CA SER A 172 8.14 -19.24 7.90
C SER A 172 9.21 -18.61 8.80
N ILE A 173 8.90 -17.46 9.40
CA ILE A 173 9.83 -16.71 10.24
C ILE A 173 9.45 -16.89 11.71
N THR A 174 10.36 -17.47 12.49
CA THR A 174 10.18 -17.71 13.93
C THR A 174 11.32 -17.16 14.79
N ASP A 175 12.39 -16.64 14.17
CA ASP A 175 13.65 -16.22 14.82
C ASP A 175 13.94 -14.73 14.62
N ASP A 176 12.92 -13.91 14.39
CA ASP A 176 13.04 -12.47 14.14
C ASP A 176 13.98 -12.08 12.98
N LEU A 177 14.34 -13.03 12.11
CA LEU A 177 15.35 -12.84 11.05
C LEU A 177 15.06 -11.67 10.13
N TYR A 178 13.79 -11.31 9.93
CA TYR A 178 13.40 -10.16 9.11
C TYR A 178 12.53 -9.18 9.87
N LYS A 179 12.79 -7.90 9.65
CA LYS A 179 11.98 -6.77 10.12
C LYS A 179 11.58 -5.89 8.94
N ILE A 180 10.38 -5.35 9.04
CA ILE A 180 9.79 -4.45 8.06
C ILE A 180 9.67 -3.07 8.70
N ALA A 181 10.24 -2.04 8.08
CA ALA A 181 10.07 -0.66 8.52
C ALA A 181 9.27 0.13 7.48
N VAL A 182 8.24 0.83 7.94
CA VAL A 182 7.38 1.70 7.11
C VAL A 182 7.35 3.12 7.68
N GLY A 183 7.00 4.10 6.85
CA GLY A 183 6.99 5.51 7.27
C GLY A 183 8.38 6.05 7.62
N LYS A 184 9.42 5.34 7.18
CA LYS A 184 10.82 5.57 7.53
C LYS A 184 11.55 6.29 6.39
N TYR A 185 12.48 7.15 6.76
CA TYR A 185 13.23 8.01 5.86
C TYR A 185 14.74 7.78 5.93
N ASP A 186 15.29 7.56 7.13
CA ASP A 186 16.68 7.18 7.35
C ASP A 186 16.88 5.69 7.04
N ARG A 187 18.00 5.33 6.42
CA ARG A 187 18.31 3.93 6.08
C ARG A 187 18.61 3.07 7.31
N ASN A 188 19.18 3.64 8.37
CA ASN A 188 19.63 2.91 9.54
C ASN A 188 18.45 2.36 10.35
N PHE A 189 18.44 1.05 10.58
CA PHE A 189 17.38 0.35 11.30
C PHE A 189 17.09 0.93 12.69
N THR A 190 18.13 1.35 13.41
CA THR A 190 17.99 1.76 14.82
C THR A 190 17.38 3.16 14.99
N ILE A 191 17.27 3.94 13.92
CA ILE A 191 16.74 5.30 13.95
C ILE A 191 15.22 5.28 13.74
N ILE A 192 14.48 5.86 14.68
CA ILE A 192 13.07 6.21 14.53
C ILE A 192 13.04 7.69 14.15
N ASP A 193 12.85 7.99 12.86
CA ASP A 193 13.08 9.34 12.32
C ASP A 193 11.86 10.26 12.38
N ASN A 194 10.65 9.73 12.57
CA ASN A 194 9.41 10.51 12.68
C ASN A 194 8.26 9.72 13.36
N GLU A 195 7.14 10.38 13.60
CA GLU A 195 5.95 9.83 14.26
C GLU A 195 5.20 8.74 13.46
N PHE A 196 5.47 8.62 12.16
CA PHE A 196 4.86 7.62 11.28
C PHE A 196 5.68 6.32 11.21
N THR A 197 6.94 6.33 11.67
CA THR A 197 7.83 5.16 11.61
C THR A 197 7.26 4.00 12.42
N GLN A 198 7.07 2.85 11.75
CA GLN A 198 6.63 1.61 12.40
C GLN A 198 7.58 0.49 12.00
N ILE A 199 7.97 -0.34 12.97
CA ILE A 199 8.77 -1.55 12.76
C ILE A 199 7.90 -2.77 13.10
N ILE A 200 7.75 -3.67 12.14
CA ILE A 200 6.85 -4.82 12.20
C ILE A 200 7.61 -6.11 11.94
N ASN A 201 7.25 -7.16 12.68
CA ASN A 201 7.78 -8.50 12.49
C ASN A 201 7.16 -9.19 11.27
N VAL A 202 7.96 -10.02 10.62
CA VAL A 202 7.50 -10.89 9.52
C VAL A 202 6.99 -12.21 10.06
N GLU A 203 5.85 -12.68 9.56
CA GLU A 203 5.32 -14.01 9.84
C GLU A 203 5.81 -15.02 8.79
N THR A 204 5.58 -14.71 7.52
CA THR A 204 5.89 -15.61 6.41
C THR A 204 6.29 -14.82 5.16
N ILE A 205 7.20 -15.38 4.37
CA ILE A 205 7.57 -14.86 3.05
C ILE A 205 7.22 -15.91 2.00
N HIS A 206 6.49 -15.51 0.98
CA HIS A 206 6.14 -16.31 -0.19
C HIS A 206 6.90 -15.80 -1.40
N LEU A 207 7.74 -16.65 -1.98
CA LEU A 207 8.36 -16.42 -3.28
C LEU A 207 7.50 -17.07 -4.34
N LYS A 208 7.46 -16.50 -5.55
CA LYS A 208 6.78 -17.15 -6.67
C LYS A 208 7.47 -18.48 -7.02
N GLU A 209 6.67 -19.51 -7.29
CA GLU A 209 7.16 -20.88 -7.50
C GLU A 209 8.18 -21.01 -8.65
N GLY A 210 7.98 -20.29 -9.74
CA GLY A 210 8.88 -20.30 -10.91
C GLY A 210 10.16 -19.49 -10.74
N TYR A 211 10.42 -18.87 -9.58
CA TYR A 211 11.65 -18.10 -9.38
C TYR A 211 12.86 -19.01 -9.12
N TYR A 212 13.74 -19.15 -10.12
CA TYR A 212 14.97 -19.96 -10.04
C TYR A 212 16.26 -19.13 -9.98
N GLY A 213 16.17 -17.84 -9.65
CA GLY A 213 17.35 -16.98 -9.57
C GLY A 213 18.06 -16.83 -10.93
N PRO A 214 19.40 -16.71 -10.95
CA PRO A 214 20.16 -16.49 -12.19
C PRO A 214 19.96 -17.57 -13.26
N THR A 215 19.79 -18.84 -12.87
CA THR A 215 19.56 -19.95 -13.82
C THR A 215 18.21 -19.86 -14.52
N GLY A 216 17.24 -19.17 -13.91
CA GLY A 216 15.95 -18.86 -14.52
C GLY A 216 15.88 -17.45 -15.11
N PHE A 217 17.04 -16.81 -15.37
CA PHE A 217 17.13 -15.44 -15.89
C PHE A 217 16.38 -14.39 -15.03
N HIS A 218 16.25 -14.67 -13.72
CA HIS A 218 15.43 -13.89 -12.79
C HIS A 218 13.98 -13.71 -13.27
N ALA A 219 13.41 -14.65 -14.02
CA ALA A 219 11.98 -14.69 -14.29
C ALA A 219 11.21 -14.88 -12.98
N GLU A 220 10.03 -14.29 -12.88
CA GLU A 220 9.12 -14.39 -11.74
C GLU A 220 9.72 -13.85 -10.43
N ASP A 221 10.52 -12.79 -10.51
CA ASP A 221 11.21 -12.15 -9.37
C ASP A 221 10.28 -11.32 -8.48
N ILE A 222 9.29 -11.98 -7.88
CA ILE A 222 8.25 -11.37 -7.04
C ILE A 222 8.03 -12.17 -5.77
N ALA A 223 7.85 -11.47 -4.66
CA ALA A 223 7.58 -12.03 -3.35
C ALA A 223 6.48 -11.26 -2.61
N ILE A 224 5.72 -11.98 -1.79
CA ILE A 224 4.74 -11.44 -0.85
C ILE A 224 5.20 -11.74 0.58
N ILE A 225 5.24 -10.72 1.41
CA ILE A 225 5.60 -10.81 2.82
C ILE A 225 4.33 -10.60 3.63
N VAL A 226 4.04 -11.56 4.52
CA VAL A 226 2.95 -11.52 5.48
C VAL A 226 3.51 -11.04 6.82
N LEU A 227 2.92 -10.00 7.37
CA LEU A 227 3.31 -9.40 8.64
C LEU A 227 2.60 -10.05 9.82
N GLN A 228 3.27 -10.20 10.96
CA GLN A 228 2.65 -10.72 12.20
C GLN A 228 1.60 -9.78 12.78
N ASN A 229 1.77 -8.47 12.57
CA ASN A 229 0.87 -7.43 13.06
C ASN A 229 0.49 -6.49 11.92
N LEU A 230 -0.69 -5.88 12.03
CA LEU A 230 -1.18 -4.91 11.05
C LEU A 230 -0.40 -3.60 11.13
N VAL A 231 -0.05 -3.05 9.97
CA VAL A 231 0.43 -1.68 9.82
C VAL A 231 -0.72 -0.71 10.09
N SER A 232 -0.46 0.30 10.92
CA SER A 232 -1.40 1.39 11.16
C SER A 232 -1.26 2.45 10.08
N PHE A 233 -2.30 2.63 9.25
CA PHE A 233 -2.29 3.63 8.20
C PHE A 233 -2.44 5.06 8.76
N SER A 234 -1.72 5.99 8.14
CA SER A 234 -1.64 7.40 8.49
C SER A 234 -1.27 8.23 7.25
N ASN A 235 -1.03 9.53 7.42
CA ASN A 235 -0.58 10.39 6.33
C ASN A 235 0.82 10.01 5.81
N GLY A 236 1.69 9.43 6.65
CA GLY A 236 3.02 8.96 6.25
C GLY A 236 3.09 7.49 5.87
N VAL A 237 2.01 6.73 6.08
CA VAL A 237 1.97 5.28 5.87
C VAL A 237 0.63 4.88 5.26
N SER A 238 0.62 4.48 4.00
CA SER A 238 -0.60 4.06 3.30
C SER A 238 -0.26 3.13 2.13
N PRO A 239 -1.17 2.25 1.71
CA PRO A 239 -0.87 1.27 0.67
C PRO A 239 -0.80 1.89 -0.73
N ILE A 240 -0.07 1.22 -1.63
CA ILE A 240 -0.15 1.47 -3.07
C ILE A 240 -1.30 0.65 -3.67
N CYS A 241 -1.84 1.12 -4.79
CA CYS A 241 -2.90 0.43 -5.50
C CYS A 241 -2.35 -0.69 -6.39
N ILE A 242 -3.12 -1.76 -6.55
CA ILE A 242 -2.90 -2.81 -7.55
C ILE A 242 -4.00 -2.74 -8.59
N ASP A 243 -3.63 -2.79 -9.87
CA ASP A 243 -4.58 -2.92 -10.96
C ASP A 243 -5.00 -4.38 -11.16
N TRP A 244 -5.96 -4.83 -10.35
CA TRP A 244 -6.45 -6.21 -10.38
C TRP A 244 -7.11 -6.62 -11.71
N ASN A 245 -7.57 -5.64 -12.49
CA ASN A 245 -8.32 -5.90 -13.72
C ASN A 245 -7.49 -5.62 -14.98
N GLY A 246 -6.22 -5.19 -14.83
CA GLY A 246 -5.37 -4.81 -15.96
C GLY A 246 -5.98 -3.72 -16.84
N LYS A 247 -6.70 -2.77 -16.24
CA LYS A 247 -7.41 -1.70 -16.95
C LYS A 247 -6.49 -0.54 -17.33
N TYR A 248 -5.42 -0.33 -16.59
CA TYR A 248 -4.47 0.75 -16.88
C TYR A 248 -3.53 0.33 -17.98
N ASN A 249 -3.52 1.12 -19.05
CA ASN A 249 -2.55 0.99 -20.13
C ASN A 249 -1.46 2.05 -19.91
N VAL A 250 -0.21 1.62 -19.76
CA VAL A 250 0.95 2.51 -19.60
C VAL A 250 1.63 2.62 -20.96
N ALA A 251 1.71 3.84 -21.50
CA ALA A 251 2.32 4.10 -22.79
C ALA A 251 3.83 4.34 -22.65
N ASN A 252 4.59 4.03 -23.71
CA ASN A 252 6.00 4.38 -23.78
C ASN A 252 6.22 5.87 -23.54
N GLY A 253 7.16 6.19 -22.65
CA GLY A 253 7.47 7.56 -22.24
C GLY A 253 6.69 8.05 -21.01
N ASP A 254 5.62 7.36 -20.60
CA ASP A 254 4.89 7.70 -19.37
C ASP A 254 5.84 7.68 -18.17
N GLN A 255 5.76 8.72 -17.33
CA GLN A 255 6.66 8.86 -16.20
C GLN A 255 6.23 7.99 -15.02
N GLY A 256 7.09 7.05 -14.63
CA GLY A 256 6.98 6.30 -13.37
C GLY A 256 7.88 6.90 -12.30
N LYS A 257 7.52 6.69 -11.03
CA LYS A 257 8.34 7.08 -9.88
C LYS A 257 9.01 5.86 -9.24
N ILE A 258 10.30 5.96 -8.97
CA ILE A 258 11.05 5.01 -8.13
C ILE A 258 11.47 5.69 -6.82
N VAL A 259 11.43 4.94 -5.73
CA VAL A 259 11.75 5.43 -4.38
C VAL A 259 12.59 4.39 -3.65
N GLY A 260 13.66 4.81 -2.97
CA GLY A 260 14.51 3.89 -2.22
C GLY A 260 15.82 4.49 -1.71
N TRP A 261 16.60 3.66 -1.03
CA TRP A 261 17.92 3.97 -0.47
C TRP A 261 19.05 3.37 -1.31
N GLY A 262 18.85 3.34 -2.63
CA GLY A 262 19.74 2.69 -3.59
C GLY A 262 21.12 3.34 -3.65
N LYS A 263 22.02 2.71 -4.41
CA LYS A 263 23.35 3.27 -4.69
C LYS A 263 23.20 4.56 -5.50
N THR A 264 23.79 5.64 -5.04
CA THR A 264 23.89 6.92 -5.76
C THR A 264 24.92 6.83 -6.89
N GLU A 265 25.12 7.89 -7.66
CA GLU A 265 26.17 7.98 -8.70
C GLU A 265 27.59 7.69 -8.16
N LYS A 266 27.79 7.75 -6.83
CA LYS A 266 29.04 7.42 -6.15
C LYS A 266 29.18 5.93 -5.78
N GLY A 267 28.19 5.10 -6.12
CA GLY A 267 28.16 3.67 -5.83
C GLY A 267 27.84 3.31 -4.37
N ILE A 268 27.50 4.30 -3.54
CA ILE A 268 27.22 4.16 -2.10
C ILE A 268 25.72 4.24 -1.87
N SER A 269 25.17 3.36 -1.04
CA SER A 269 23.77 3.43 -0.63
C SER A 269 23.47 4.74 0.07
N SER A 270 22.39 5.41 -0.34
CA SER A 270 21.99 6.67 0.31
C SER A 270 21.59 6.42 1.78
N PRO A 271 22.08 7.25 2.73
CA PRO A 271 21.64 7.17 4.12
C PRO A 271 20.19 7.64 4.29
N ILE A 272 19.61 8.31 3.30
CA ILE A 272 18.25 8.84 3.31
C ILE A 272 17.46 8.36 2.11
N LEU A 273 16.13 8.35 2.21
CA LEU A 273 15.23 7.95 1.14
C LEU A 273 15.29 8.95 -0.02
N LEU A 274 15.47 8.46 -1.23
CA LEU A 274 15.52 9.26 -2.45
C LEU A 274 14.39 8.85 -3.40
N GLU A 275 14.00 9.76 -4.29
CA GLU A 275 13.06 9.48 -5.37
C GLU A 275 13.61 9.94 -6.72
N ALA A 276 13.20 9.27 -7.79
CA ALA A 276 13.49 9.66 -9.17
C ALA A 276 12.30 9.33 -10.08
N SER A 277 12.14 10.09 -11.16
CA SER A 277 11.15 9.82 -12.21
C SER A 277 11.85 9.25 -13.44
N LEU A 278 11.30 8.18 -14.01
CA LEU A 278 11.85 7.49 -15.17
C LEU A 278 10.73 7.18 -16.17
N PRO A 279 10.96 7.37 -17.48
CA PRO A 279 9.99 6.99 -18.50
C PRO A 279 9.86 5.46 -18.59
N TYR A 280 8.63 4.98 -18.74
CA TYR A 280 8.31 3.60 -19.08
C TYR A 280 8.80 3.26 -20.49
N ILE A 281 9.37 2.07 -20.63
CA ILE A 281 9.79 1.45 -21.88
C ILE A 281 9.17 0.05 -21.93
N ASP A 282 8.36 -0.20 -22.95
CA ASP A 282 7.70 -1.48 -23.17
C ASP A 282 8.71 -2.62 -23.36
N HIS A 283 8.22 -3.83 -23.12
CA HIS A 283 9.01 -5.06 -23.17
C HIS A 283 9.78 -5.23 -24.49
N SER A 284 9.12 -5.00 -25.63
CA SER A 284 9.71 -5.25 -26.96
C SER A 284 10.80 -4.23 -27.27
N THR A 285 10.55 -2.95 -27.00
CA THR A 285 11.54 -1.88 -27.16
C THR A 285 12.73 -2.12 -26.25
N CYS A 286 12.50 -2.45 -24.97
CA CYS A 286 13.58 -2.71 -24.04
C CYS A 286 14.44 -3.90 -24.46
N ARG A 287 13.81 -5.01 -24.85
CA ARG A 287 14.54 -6.21 -25.26
C ARG A 287 15.46 -5.93 -26.46
N ASN A 288 15.01 -5.11 -27.41
CA ASN A 288 15.78 -4.75 -28.60
C ASN A 288 16.95 -3.79 -28.31
N MET A 289 16.94 -3.07 -27.18
CA MET A 289 18.08 -2.22 -26.76
C MET A 289 19.30 -3.04 -26.35
N PHE A 290 19.12 -4.32 -26.00
CA PHE A 290 20.16 -5.19 -25.50
C PHE A 290 20.47 -6.30 -26.49
N ILE A 291 21.47 -6.12 -27.36
CA ILE A 291 21.88 -7.12 -28.36
C ILE A 291 23.07 -7.99 -27.92
N ASN A 292 23.49 -7.89 -26.66
CA ASN A 292 24.72 -8.48 -26.13
C ASN A 292 24.49 -9.67 -25.16
N GLY A 293 23.37 -10.40 -25.29
CA GLY A 293 23.00 -11.51 -24.41
C GLY A 293 22.15 -11.10 -23.19
N PHE A 294 21.99 -9.80 -22.93
CA PHE A 294 21.18 -9.30 -21.83
C PHE A 294 19.67 -9.35 -22.12
N GLU A 295 19.28 -9.45 -23.39
CA GLU A 295 17.89 -9.67 -23.82
C GLU A 295 17.25 -10.91 -23.19
N LEU A 296 18.06 -11.90 -22.81
CA LEU A 296 17.60 -13.12 -22.13
C LEU A 296 17.06 -12.84 -20.72
N PHE A 297 17.53 -11.77 -20.07
CA PHE A 297 17.06 -11.36 -18.75
C PHE A 297 15.77 -10.52 -18.83
N VAL A 298 15.43 -9.98 -20.01
CA VAL A 298 14.16 -9.28 -20.29
C VAL A 298 13.08 -10.30 -20.63
N THR A 299 12.72 -11.10 -19.63
CA THR A 299 11.66 -12.11 -19.71
C THR A 299 10.27 -11.47 -19.83
N VAL A 300 9.26 -12.26 -20.20
CA VAL A 300 7.91 -11.75 -20.55
C VAL A 300 7.18 -11.05 -19.40
N ASP A 301 7.62 -11.27 -18.16
CA ASP A 301 7.12 -10.66 -16.93
C ASP A 301 7.83 -9.35 -16.56
N LYS A 302 8.67 -8.81 -17.46
CA LYS A 302 9.46 -7.60 -17.21
C LYS A 302 9.13 -6.47 -18.19
N PHE A 303 9.43 -5.26 -17.76
CA PHE A 303 9.49 -4.05 -18.58
C PHE A 303 10.71 -3.25 -18.13
N CYS A 304 11.00 -2.14 -18.80
CA CYS A 304 12.13 -1.29 -18.45
C CYS A 304 11.70 0.15 -18.19
N ALA A 305 12.56 0.88 -17.50
CA ALA A 305 12.39 2.31 -17.28
C ALA A 305 13.77 2.98 -17.26
N GLY A 306 13.89 4.13 -17.92
CA GLY A 306 15.16 4.86 -18.01
C GLY A 306 15.33 5.64 -19.30
N SER A 307 16.36 6.47 -19.37
CA SER A 307 16.67 7.26 -20.57
C SER A 307 17.34 6.41 -21.65
N SER A 308 16.96 6.65 -22.92
CA SER A 308 17.63 6.09 -24.11
C SER A 308 19.08 6.59 -24.29
N LEU A 309 19.48 7.64 -23.57
CA LEU A 309 20.88 8.02 -23.41
C LEU A 309 21.47 7.14 -22.31
N GLY A 310 22.20 6.10 -22.72
CA GLY A 310 22.70 4.97 -21.92
C GLY A 310 23.64 5.25 -20.74
N ASN A 311 23.51 6.40 -20.06
CA ASN A 311 24.25 6.77 -18.86
C ASN A 311 23.41 6.82 -17.57
N GLN A 312 22.08 6.69 -17.64
CA GLN A 312 21.21 6.64 -16.45
C GLN A 312 20.24 5.45 -16.47
N ILE A 313 20.66 4.33 -17.05
CA ILE A 313 20.01 3.07 -16.71
C ILE A 313 20.44 2.77 -15.28
N PHE A 314 19.49 2.64 -14.34
CA PHE A 314 19.72 2.05 -13.02
C PHE A 314 20.08 0.56 -13.19
N ASN A 315 21.23 0.31 -13.82
CA ASN A 315 21.85 -0.97 -13.94
C ASN A 315 22.36 -1.31 -12.55
N ARG A 316 21.60 -2.13 -11.82
CA ARG A 316 22.22 -2.98 -10.81
C ARG A 316 23.25 -3.82 -11.58
N ARG A 317 24.53 -3.43 -11.50
CA ARG A 317 25.59 -4.41 -11.70
C ARG A 317 25.31 -5.52 -10.69
N GLN A 318 25.01 -6.71 -11.22
CA GLN A 318 24.93 -7.94 -10.46
C GLN A 318 26.22 -8.14 -9.66
#